data_AF-A0A2E4FDZ9-F1
#
_entry.id   AF-A0A2E4FDZ9-F1
#
_cell.length_a   1.000
_cell.length_b   1.000
_cell.length_c   1.000
_cell.angle_alpha   90.00
_cell.angle_beta   90.00
_cell.angle_gamma   90.00
#
_symmetry.space_group_name_H-M   'P 1'
#
loop_
_entity.id
_entity.type
_entity.pdbx_description
1 polymer ?
#
loop_
_entity_poly.entity_id
_entity_poly.type
_entity_poly.pdbx_seq_one_letter_code
_entity_poly.pdbx_strand_id
1 'polypeptide(L)'
;MLRSLILALFLALTLPLGACQSTIELENAAPRVTFFAAAPAVDGVVDLTVWISDLDGDPVDLEVSWAVEGESPQVAAWAPGGHGTNGLTTEQGRFDPAGAAHLLRWDVSEMDASASVRFTFAPHDGEDAGLEVVTPAFVPADGIDGAVGVE
;
A
#
# COMPACT_ATOMS: atom_id res chain seq x y z
N MET A 1 -35.47 -42.46 -69.11
CA MET A 1 -34.90 -41.15 -69.51
C MET A 1 -35.05 -40.23 -68.29
N LEU A 2 -33.97 -40.00 -67.53
CA LEU A 2 -33.17 -38.74 -67.51
C LEU A 2 -33.99 -37.57 -66.92
N ARG A 3 -33.63 -36.77 -65.91
CA ARG A 3 -32.59 -36.63 -64.87
C ARG A 3 -32.95 -35.29 -64.16
N SER A 4 -32.53 -35.11 -62.90
CA SER A 4 -32.20 -33.80 -62.27
C SER A 4 -33.38 -32.86 -61.92
N LEU A 5 -33.37 -32.02 -60.87
CA LEU A 5 -32.37 -31.56 -59.87
C LEU A 5 -33.20 -30.91 -58.73
N ILE A 6 -33.14 -31.38 -57.48
CA ILE A 6 -32.32 -30.86 -56.37
C ILE A 6 -32.20 -29.32 -56.32
N LEU A 7 -32.79 -28.70 -55.28
CA LEU A 7 -32.08 -28.10 -54.13
C LEU A 7 -32.82 -26.84 -53.64
N ALA A 8 -33.36 -26.92 -52.42
CA ALA A 8 -33.82 -25.77 -51.67
C ALA A 8 -32.60 -24.90 -51.33
N LEU A 9 -32.47 -23.75 -52.00
CA LEU A 9 -31.46 -22.75 -51.68
C LEU A 9 -31.99 -21.85 -50.56
N PHE A 10 -31.93 -22.34 -49.33
CA PHE A 10 -31.95 -21.46 -48.15
C PHE A 10 -30.59 -20.77 -48.09
N LEU A 11 -30.50 -19.57 -48.67
CA LEU A 11 -29.34 -18.71 -48.51
C LEU A 11 -29.37 -18.18 -47.07
N ALA A 12 -28.75 -18.93 -46.15
CA ALA A 12 -28.50 -18.46 -44.80
C ALA A 12 -27.53 -17.28 -44.89
N LEU A 13 -28.05 -16.07 -44.68
CA LEU A 13 -27.27 -14.85 -44.55
C LEU A 13 -26.50 -14.93 -43.22
N THR A 14 -25.34 -15.59 -43.24
CA THR A 14 -24.39 -15.57 -42.12
C THR A 14 -23.72 -14.20 -42.10
N LEU A 15 -24.41 -13.21 -41.51
CA LEU A 15 -23.75 -11.98 -41.09
C LEU A 15 -22.63 -12.38 -40.13
N PRO A 16 -21.35 -12.03 -40.38
CA PRO A 16 -20.35 -12.14 -39.35
C PRO A 16 -20.76 -11.15 -38.27
N LEU A 17 -21.36 -11.65 -37.19
CA LEU A 17 -21.37 -10.94 -35.92
C LEU A 17 -19.89 -10.86 -35.52
N GLY A 18 -19.21 -9.82 -35.98
CA GLY A 18 -17.91 -9.47 -35.46
C GLY A 18 -18.11 -9.23 -33.98
N ALA A 19 -17.79 -10.22 -33.17
CA ALA A 19 -17.70 -10.03 -31.74
C ALA A 19 -16.65 -8.92 -31.56
N CYS A 20 -17.09 -7.73 -31.17
CA CYS A 20 -16.20 -6.75 -30.57
C CYS A 20 -15.69 -7.40 -29.28
N GLN A 21 -14.60 -8.18 -29.37
CA GLN A 21 -13.87 -8.62 -28.21
C GLN A 21 -13.07 -7.42 -27.74
N SER A 22 -13.57 -6.75 -26.71
CA SER A 22 -12.77 -5.85 -25.90
C SER A 22 -12.03 -6.70 -24.88
N THR A 23 -10.70 -6.70 -24.97
CA THR A 23 -9.84 -7.24 -23.92
C THR A 23 -9.76 -6.20 -22.81
N ILE A 24 -9.96 -6.63 -21.56
CA ILE A 24 -9.64 -5.85 -20.37
C ILE A 24 -8.33 -6.40 -19.86
N GLU A 25 -7.30 -5.56 -19.81
CA GLU A 25 -6.03 -5.88 -19.15
C GLU A 25 -6.14 -5.39 -17.71
N LEU A 26 -5.90 -6.30 -16.77
CA LEU A 26 -5.79 -6.01 -15.34
C LEU A 26 -4.31 -6.12 -14.99
N GLU A 27 -3.79 -5.07 -14.39
CA GLU A 27 -2.41 -4.98 -13.92
C GLU A 27 -2.43 -4.88 -12.40
N ASN A 28 -1.37 -5.33 -11.75
CA ASN A 28 -1.16 -5.19 -10.32
C ASN A 28 -1.15 -3.69 -9.94
N ALA A 29 -1.78 -3.35 -8.81
CA ALA A 29 -1.89 -1.99 -8.32
C ALA A 29 -0.95 -1.78 -7.14
N ALA A 30 0.12 -1.01 -7.38
CA ALA A 30 1.13 -0.69 -6.37
C ALA A 30 0.54 -0.25 -5.00
N PRO A 31 1.16 -0.69 -3.89
CA PRO A 31 0.66 -0.43 -2.54
C PRO A 31 0.84 1.03 -2.14
N ARG A 32 0.11 1.46 -1.10
CA ARG A 32 0.09 2.85 -0.63
C ARG A 32 0.06 2.93 0.88
N VAL A 33 0.87 3.81 1.45
CA VAL A 33 0.63 4.31 2.81
C VAL A 33 -0.36 5.46 2.72
N THR A 34 -1.46 5.37 3.45
CA THR A 34 -2.60 6.30 3.38
C THR A 34 -2.71 7.18 4.62
N PHE A 35 -2.29 6.67 5.78
CA PHE A 35 -2.39 7.37 7.05
C PHE A 35 -1.27 6.97 8.01
N PHE A 36 -0.90 7.89 8.90
CA PHE A 36 0.14 7.70 9.90
C PHE A 36 -0.25 8.37 11.21
N ALA A 37 -0.05 7.65 12.32
CA ALA A 37 -0.14 8.21 13.66
C ALA A 37 1.03 7.73 14.51
N ALA A 38 1.47 8.57 15.43
CA ALA A 38 2.43 8.24 16.47
C ALA A 38 1.84 8.63 17.83
N ALA A 39 1.73 7.67 18.74
CA ALA A 39 1.39 7.98 20.12
C ALA A 39 2.56 8.69 20.83
N PRO A 40 2.31 9.48 21.89
CA PRO A 40 3.37 9.97 22.77
C PRO A 40 4.24 8.81 23.28
N ALA A 41 5.56 9.01 23.33
CA ALA A 41 6.49 8.01 23.81
C ALA A 41 6.21 7.63 25.28
N VAL A 42 6.13 6.33 25.56
CA VAL A 42 5.98 5.77 26.92
C VAL A 42 7.09 4.75 27.14
N ASP A 43 7.84 4.90 28.23
CA ASP A 43 8.96 4.03 28.59
C ASP A 43 9.99 3.84 27.46
N GLY A 44 10.25 4.91 26.69
CA GLY A 44 11.21 4.90 25.58
C GLY A 44 10.68 4.24 24.29
N VAL A 45 9.37 4.00 24.19
CA VAL A 45 8.76 3.40 22.99
C VAL A 45 7.67 4.31 22.44
N VAL A 46 7.69 4.51 21.12
CA VAL A 46 6.61 5.13 20.35
C VAL A 46 5.82 4.05 19.63
N ASP A 47 4.51 4.01 19.85
CA ASP A 47 3.59 3.17 19.08
C ASP A 47 3.18 3.95 17.82
N LEU A 48 3.68 3.50 16.66
CA LEU A 48 3.35 4.03 15.34
C LEU A 48 2.22 3.20 14.75
N THR A 49 1.14 3.83 14.29
CA THR A 49 0.12 3.15 13.49
C THR A 49 0.23 3.64 12.06
N VAL A 50 0.47 2.71 11.14
CA VAL A 50 0.57 2.98 9.70
C VAL A 50 -0.58 2.28 9.01
N TRP A 51 -1.32 2.98 8.17
CA TRP A 51 -2.36 2.38 7.35
C TRP A 51 -1.85 2.16 5.94
N ILE A 52 -2.03 0.93 5.45
CA ILE A 52 -1.52 0.48 4.16
C ILE A 52 -2.68 -0.06 3.35
N SER A 53 -2.83 0.44 2.13
CA SER A 53 -3.79 -0.05 1.15
C SER A 53 -3.05 -0.71 0.01
N ASP A 54 -3.54 -1.89 -0.37
CA ASP A 54 -3.20 -2.59 -1.59
C ASP A 54 -4.53 -3.08 -2.19
N LEU A 55 -4.81 -2.72 -3.44
CA LEU A 55 -6.12 -2.97 -4.04
C LEU A 55 -6.28 -4.43 -4.48
N ASP A 56 -5.17 -5.11 -4.74
CA ASP A 56 -5.12 -6.53 -5.07
C ASP A 56 -5.09 -7.38 -3.79
N GLY A 57 -4.83 -6.77 -2.64
CA GLY A 57 -4.83 -7.36 -1.30
C GLY A 57 -3.56 -8.13 -1.00
N ASP A 58 -2.50 -7.84 -1.72
CA ASP A 58 -1.22 -8.50 -1.56
C ASP A 58 -0.49 -8.05 -0.28
N PRO A 59 0.30 -8.93 0.35
CA PRO A 59 1.09 -8.56 1.51
C PRO A 59 2.15 -7.52 1.14
N VAL A 60 2.34 -6.52 2.01
CA VAL A 60 3.26 -5.40 1.75
C VAL A 60 4.46 -5.46 2.68
N ASP A 61 5.65 -5.33 2.10
CA ASP A 61 6.88 -4.99 2.81
C ASP A 61 7.03 -3.47 2.86
N LEU A 62 7.41 -2.95 4.03
CA LEU A 62 7.54 -1.52 4.29
C LEU A 62 8.99 -1.19 4.64
N GLU A 63 9.70 -0.53 3.75
CA GLU A 63 10.97 0.09 4.12
C GLU A 63 10.68 1.35 4.93
N VAL A 64 11.34 1.47 6.09
CA VAL A 64 11.13 2.57 7.02
C VAL A 64 12.46 3.19 7.40
N SER A 65 12.58 4.49 7.17
CA SER A 65 13.67 5.30 7.69
C SER A 65 13.14 6.52 8.43
N TRP A 66 13.97 7.11 9.28
CA TRP A 66 13.63 8.33 10.02
C TRP A 66 14.84 9.26 10.06
N ALA A 67 14.60 10.55 10.21
CA ALA A 67 15.67 11.52 10.40
C ALA A 67 15.24 12.62 11.37
N VAL A 68 16.17 13.07 12.20
CA VAL A 68 16.06 14.39 12.85
C VAL A 68 16.17 15.45 11.76
N GLU A 69 15.43 16.55 11.90
CA GLU A 69 15.47 17.65 10.93
C GLU A 69 16.90 18.16 10.70
N GLY A 70 17.38 18.06 9.45
CA GLY A 70 18.73 18.45 9.05
C GLY A 70 19.80 17.35 9.18
N GLU A 71 19.44 16.16 9.66
CA GLU A 71 20.35 15.01 9.77
C GLU A 71 20.14 13.98 8.64
N SER A 72 21.05 13.02 8.53
CA SER A 72 20.93 11.92 7.56
C SER A 72 19.91 10.88 8.01
N PRO A 73 19.16 10.25 7.08
CA PRO A 73 18.21 9.18 7.42
C PRO A 73 18.88 8.01 8.12
N GLN A 74 18.16 7.42 9.07
CA GLN A 74 18.54 6.27 9.86
C GLN A 74 17.47 5.17 9.73
N VAL A 75 17.90 3.91 9.88
CA VAL A 75 16.97 2.79 10.02
C VAL A 75 16.39 2.81 11.43
N ALA A 76 15.08 2.60 11.56
CA ALA A 76 14.43 2.56 12.87
C ALA A 76 14.84 1.31 13.67
N ALA A 77 15.11 1.51 14.96
CA ALA A 77 15.28 0.42 15.92
C ALA A 77 13.89 -0.03 16.42
N TRP A 78 13.57 -1.32 16.29
CA TRP A 78 12.24 -1.83 16.61
C TRP A 78 12.17 -2.46 18.00
N ALA A 79 11.20 -2.00 18.78
CA ALA A 79 10.81 -2.60 20.04
C ALA A 79 9.92 -3.86 19.80
N PRO A 80 9.91 -4.82 20.73
CA PRO A 80 9.10 -6.03 20.60
C PRO A 80 7.60 -5.72 20.68
N GLY A 81 6.77 -6.56 20.03
CA GLY A 81 5.31 -6.52 20.16
C GLY A 81 4.56 -5.72 19.09
N GLY A 82 5.25 -5.13 18.11
CA GLY A 82 4.64 -4.65 16.87
C GLY A 82 4.50 -5.77 15.83
N HIS A 83 3.87 -5.45 14.70
CA HIS A 83 3.75 -6.37 13.55
C HIS A 83 5.07 -6.57 12.79
N GLY A 84 6.05 -5.69 12.99
CA GLY A 84 7.25 -5.61 12.14
C GLY A 84 6.95 -4.89 10.83
N THR A 85 7.83 -5.00 9.85
CA THR A 85 7.75 -4.23 8.60
C THR A 85 7.68 -5.09 7.34
N ASN A 86 7.54 -6.41 7.46
CA ASN A 86 7.49 -7.31 6.31
C ASN A 86 6.20 -8.13 6.33
N GLY A 87 5.63 -8.39 5.15
CA GLY A 87 4.42 -9.20 4.97
C GLY A 87 3.19 -8.64 5.68
N LEU A 88 3.04 -7.30 5.70
CA LEU A 88 1.90 -6.63 6.31
C LEU A 88 0.63 -6.91 5.50
N THR A 89 -0.38 -7.49 6.14
CA THR A 89 -1.59 -7.95 5.45
C THR A 89 -2.55 -6.80 5.13
N THR A 90 -2.89 -6.62 3.87
CA THR A 90 -3.80 -5.56 3.39
C THR A 90 -5.22 -6.05 3.09
N GLU A 91 -5.41 -7.37 2.94
CA GLU A 91 -6.70 -8.02 2.62
C GLU A 91 -7.89 -7.49 3.46
N GLN A 92 -7.69 -7.31 4.76
CA GLN A 92 -8.75 -6.85 5.68
C GLN A 92 -9.18 -5.39 5.42
N GLY A 93 -8.28 -4.59 4.84
CA GLY A 93 -8.48 -3.19 4.49
C GLY A 93 -8.67 -2.93 3.00
N ARG A 94 -8.74 -3.96 2.15
CA ARG A 94 -8.78 -3.81 0.67
C ARG A 94 -9.87 -2.83 0.17
N PHE A 95 -11.02 -2.81 0.85
CA PHE A 95 -12.15 -1.94 0.49
C PHE A 95 -12.31 -0.74 1.43
N ASP A 96 -11.42 -0.59 2.41
CA ASP A 96 -11.36 0.60 3.25
C ASP A 96 -10.49 1.64 2.54
N PRO A 97 -10.98 2.86 2.28
CA PRO A 97 -10.15 3.92 1.69
C PRO A 97 -8.94 4.29 2.56
N ALA A 98 -8.98 4.00 3.86
CA ALA A 98 -7.81 4.10 4.72
C ALA A 98 -6.89 2.89 4.60
N GLY A 99 -7.33 1.71 4.16
CA GLY A 99 -6.51 0.51 4.17
C GLY A 99 -6.40 -0.15 5.55
N ALA A 100 -5.51 -1.15 5.68
CA ALA A 100 -5.31 -1.92 6.90
C ALA A 100 -4.32 -1.23 7.85
N ALA A 101 -4.67 -1.14 9.13
CA ALA A 101 -3.83 -0.55 10.16
C ALA A 101 -2.79 -1.55 10.68
N HIS A 102 -1.53 -1.10 10.81
CA HIS A 102 -0.43 -1.89 11.36
C HIS A 102 0.31 -1.11 12.45
N LEU A 103 0.49 -1.76 13.61
CA LEU A 103 1.28 -1.25 14.72
C LEU A 103 2.77 -1.56 14.52
N LEU A 104 3.60 -0.53 14.47
CA LEU A 104 5.05 -0.59 14.57
C LEU A 104 5.46 0.01 15.92
N ARG A 105 6.42 -0.60 16.61
CA ARG A 105 6.89 -0.09 17.91
C ARG A 105 8.32 0.36 17.77
N TRP A 106 8.54 1.66 17.82
CA TRP A 106 9.83 2.28 17.61
C TRP A 106 10.52 2.55 18.94
N ASP A 107 11.74 2.06 19.11
CA ASP A 107 12.59 2.31 20.27
C ASP A 107 13.28 3.67 20.14
N VAL A 108 12.97 4.57 21.06
CA VAL A 108 13.51 5.93 21.16
C VAL A 108 14.28 6.14 22.47
N SER A 109 14.63 5.05 23.19
CA SER A 109 15.25 5.13 24.51
C SER A 109 16.59 5.89 24.53
N GLU A 110 17.32 5.87 23.42
CA GLU A 110 18.62 6.55 23.26
C GLU A 110 18.50 7.90 22.52
N MET A 111 17.28 8.35 22.20
CA MET A 111 17.02 9.60 21.48
C MET A 111 16.88 10.80 22.43
N ASP A 112 17.29 12.00 21.97
CA ASP A 112 16.91 13.25 22.63
C ASP A 112 15.38 13.43 22.57
N ALA A 113 14.73 13.46 23.72
CA ALA A 113 13.27 13.56 23.84
C ALA A 113 12.67 14.83 23.20
N SER A 114 13.49 15.85 22.92
CA SER A 114 13.08 17.08 22.25
C SER A 114 13.35 17.11 20.74
N ALA A 115 13.94 16.05 20.18
CA ALA A 115 14.23 15.97 18.76
C ALA A 115 12.95 15.97 17.92
N SER A 116 12.94 16.81 16.89
CA SER A 116 11.89 16.83 15.86
C SER A 116 12.29 15.89 14.74
N VAL A 117 11.47 14.87 14.48
CA VAL A 117 11.77 13.79 13.52
C VAL A 117 10.72 13.68 12.42
N ARG A 118 11.14 13.18 11.26
CA ARG A 118 10.26 12.74 10.17
C ARG A 118 10.51 11.27 9.87
N PHE A 119 9.45 10.56 9.53
CA PHE A 119 9.53 9.22 8.95
C PHE A 119 9.39 9.28 7.44
N THR A 120 10.08 8.36 6.78
CA THR A 120 9.91 8.02 5.38
C THR A 120 9.49 6.57 5.27
N PHE A 121 8.39 6.33 4.57
CA PHE A 121 7.83 5.01 4.31
C PHE A 121 7.85 4.71 2.82
N ALA A 122 8.42 3.56 2.44
CA ALA A 122 8.40 3.09 1.05
C ALA A 122 7.80 1.67 1.02
N PRO A 123 6.51 1.53 0.64
CA PRO A 123 5.84 0.23 0.56
C PRO A 123 6.16 -0.50 -0.77
N HIS A 124 6.18 -1.82 -0.74
CA HIS A 124 6.38 -2.70 -1.91
C HIS A 124 5.65 -4.03 -1.70
N ASP A 125 4.95 -4.55 -2.71
CA ASP A 125 4.11 -5.77 -2.60
C ASP A 125 4.79 -7.05 -3.15
N GLY A 126 5.98 -6.90 -3.74
CA GLY A 126 6.74 -7.98 -4.37
C GLY A 126 6.84 -7.85 -5.89
N GLU A 127 5.87 -7.17 -6.50
CA GLU A 127 5.82 -6.89 -7.95
C GLU A 127 6.05 -5.41 -8.25
N ASP A 128 5.44 -4.52 -7.46
CA ASP A 128 5.49 -3.07 -7.64
C ASP A 128 5.91 -2.31 -6.37
N ALA A 129 6.60 -1.19 -6.59
CA ALA A 129 6.91 -0.22 -5.56
C ALA A 129 5.80 0.83 -5.48
N GLY A 130 5.32 1.07 -4.26
CA GLY A 130 4.45 2.20 -3.97
C GLY A 130 5.19 3.53 -3.91
N LEU A 131 4.43 4.61 -3.78
CA LEU A 131 5.01 5.94 -3.59
C LEU A 131 5.64 6.07 -2.20
N GLU A 132 6.83 6.65 -2.16
CA GLU A 132 7.47 7.04 -0.92
C GLU A 132 6.67 8.17 -0.24
N VAL A 133 6.48 8.03 1.06
CA VAL A 133 5.69 8.96 1.88
C VAL A 133 6.55 9.48 3.02
N VAL A 134 6.64 10.81 3.13
CA VAL A 134 7.34 11.49 4.24
C VAL A 134 6.33 12.11 5.18
N THR A 135 6.44 11.84 6.47
CA THR A 135 5.53 12.40 7.48
C THR A 135 5.80 13.88 7.73
N PRO A 136 4.82 14.62 8.28
CA PRO A 136 5.12 15.85 9.01
C PRO A 136 6.15 15.58 10.11
N ALA A 137 6.90 16.62 10.47
CA ALA A 137 7.81 16.53 11.59
C ALA A 137 7.03 16.48 12.91
N PHE A 138 7.48 15.68 13.87
CA PHE A 138 6.90 15.62 15.21
C PHE A 138 7.96 15.33 16.27
N VAL A 139 7.62 15.65 17.52
CA VAL A 139 8.45 15.30 18.69
C VAL A 139 7.90 14.01 19.29
N PRO A 140 8.71 12.95 19.49
CA PRO A 140 8.24 11.68 20.03
C PRO A 140 7.50 11.77 21.36
N ALA A 141 7.89 12.71 22.22
CA ALA A 141 7.22 12.94 23.51
C ALA A 141 5.79 13.48 23.38
N ASP A 142 5.46 14.11 22.25
CA ASP A 142 4.14 14.73 22.00
C ASP A 142 3.26 13.84 21.10
N GLY A 143 3.86 13.02 20.23
CA GLY A 143 3.16 12.25 19.21
C GLY A 143 2.62 13.11 18.06
N ILE A 144 1.90 12.48 17.14
CA ILE A 144 1.21 13.14 16.02
C ILE A 144 0.08 12.25 15.49
N ASP A 145 -0.96 12.87 14.95
CA ASP A 145 -1.97 12.20 14.13
C ASP A 145 -2.02 12.89 12.76
N GLY A 146 -1.93 12.13 11.68
CA GLY A 146 -1.72 12.72 10.36
C GLY A 146 -2.19 11.85 9.20
N ALA A 147 -3.06 12.43 8.37
CA ALA A 147 -3.16 11.98 7.00
C ALA A 147 -1.81 12.27 6.32
N VAL A 148 -1.19 11.23 5.77
CA VAL A 148 -0.02 11.44 4.94
C VAL A 148 -0.52 11.87 3.58
N GLY A 149 -0.32 13.16 3.28
CA GLY A 149 -0.82 13.79 2.07
C GLY A 149 -0.27 13.10 0.84
N VAL A 150 -1.15 12.44 0.09
CA VAL A 150 -0.91 12.13 -1.31
C VAL A 150 -1.29 13.40 -2.06
N GLU A 151 -0.33 14.30 -2.29
CA GLU A 151 -0.45 15.30 -3.36
C GLU A 151 -0.03 14.69 -4.71
#